data_AF-A0A0D8Y229-F1
#
_entry.id   AF-A0A0D8Y229-F1
#
_cell.length_a   1.000
_cell.length_b   1.000
_cell.length_c   1.000
_cell.angle_alpha   90.00
_cell.angle_beta   90.00
_cell.angle_gamma   90.00
#
_symmetry.space_group_name_H-M   'P 1'
#
loop_
_entity.id
_entity.type
_entity.pdbx_description
1 polymer ?
#
loop_
_entity_poly.entity_id
_entity_poly.type
_entity_poly.pdbx_seq_one_letter_code
_entity_poly.pdbx_strand_id
1 'polypeptide(L)'
;MYAASIFIFFTLFISSESLKCYVGSKGLINGLLSTDFAENDCEEGMTHCFDSFSDDLTEITASCQTLNTDKKLLDVCKIGCQNHTQLQVTVCCCDEDLCNLPDSEKPTGRPSVSTQEVHYKLKPLKLSSSL
;
A
#
# COMPACT_ATOMS: atom_id res chain seq x y z
N MET A 1 -49.52 -38.92 -18.64
CA MET A 1 -48.47 -38.09 -19.24
C MET A 1 -48.10 -37.03 -18.22
N TYR A 2 -46.99 -37.18 -17.51
CA TYR A 2 -46.51 -36.19 -16.52
C TYR A 2 -45.27 -35.52 -17.10
N ALA A 3 -45.40 -34.25 -17.48
CA ALA A 3 -44.29 -33.44 -17.96
C ALA A 3 -43.47 -32.99 -16.75
N ALA A 4 -42.29 -33.58 -16.56
CA ALA A 4 -41.32 -33.14 -15.57
C ALA A 4 -40.73 -31.79 -16.04
N SER A 5 -41.17 -30.69 -15.43
CA SER A 5 -40.54 -29.38 -15.60
C SER A 5 -39.24 -29.35 -14.81
N ILE A 6 -38.11 -29.47 -15.50
CA ILE A 6 -36.77 -29.28 -14.93
C ILE A 6 -36.51 -27.77 -14.87
N PHE A 7 -36.70 -27.17 -13.68
CA PHE A 7 -36.21 -25.83 -13.39
C PHE A 7 -34.70 -25.92 -13.16
N ILE A 8 -33.91 -25.61 -14.19
CA ILE A 8 -32.46 -25.42 -14.06
C ILE A 8 -32.25 -24.06 -13.40
N PHE A 9 -32.05 -24.04 -12.08
CA PHE A 9 -31.55 -22.86 -11.37
C PHE A 9 -30.08 -22.66 -11.77
N PHE A 10 -29.84 -21.82 -12.77
CA PHE A 10 -28.52 -21.23 -12.99
C PHE A 10 -28.25 -20.25 -11.84
N THR A 11 -27.59 -20.73 -10.78
CA THR A 11 -26.99 -19.85 -9.77
C THR A 11 -25.86 -19.10 -10.46
N LEU A 12 -26.13 -17.87 -10.88
CA LEU A 12 -25.11 -16.93 -11.33
C LEU A 12 -24.19 -16.66 -10.14
N PHE A 13 -23.00 -17.25 -10.17
CA PHE A 13 -21.90 -16.84 -9.31
C PHE A 13 -21.50 -15.43 -9.75
N ILE A 14 -21.98 -14.40 -9.05
CA ILE A 14 -21.45 -13.05 -9.19
C ILE A 14 -20.11 -13.05 -8.46
N SER A 15 -19.01 -13.22 -9.19
CA SER A 15 -17.67 -12.94 -8.67
C SER A 15 -17.53 -11.42 -8.60
N SER A 16 -17.61 -10.84 -7.41
CA SER A 16 -17.14 -9.48 -7.19
C SER A 16 -15.61 -9.53 -7.20
N GLU A 17 -14.98 -9.00 -8.24
CA GLU A 17 -13.53 -8.77 -8.20
C GLU A 17 -13.25 -7.68 -7.16
N SER A 18 -12.32 -7.96 -6.23
CA SER A 18 -11.85 -6.99 -5.24
C SER A 18 -10.85 -6.03 -5.89
N LEU A 19 -10.97 -4.74 -5.59
CA LEU A 19 -9.99 -3.72 -6.00
C LEU A 19 -8.59 -4.11 -5.49
N LYS A 20 -7.57 -3.91 -6.31
CA LYS A 20 -6.17 -4.08 -5.91
C LYS A 20 -5.51 -2.73 -5.70
N CYS A 21 -4.76 -2.57 -4.61
CA CYS A 21 -3.96 -1.38 -4.37
C CYS A 21 -2.53 -1.76 -3.99
N TYR A 22 -1.61 -0.79 -4.08
CA TYR A 22 -0.37 -0.89 -3.35
C TYR A 22 -0.63 -0.60 -1.86
N VAL A 23 0.00 -1.39 -1.00
CA VAL A 23 -0.02 -1.22 0.46
C VAL A 23 1.41 -1.24 0.99
N GLY A 24 1.71 -0.36 1.94
CA GLY A 24 3.03 -0.28 2.57
C GLY A 24 3.47 1.15 2.81
N SER A 25 4.75 1.32 3.04
CA SER A 25 5.37 2.60 3.37
C SER A 25 6.82 2.68 2.90
N LYS A 26 7.28 3.92 2.76
CA LYS A 26 8.67 4.29 2.59
C LYS A 26 9.00 5.34 3.62
N GLY A 27 10.18 5.24 4.24
CA GLY A 27 10.61 6.20 5.25
C GLY A 27 11.98 5.86 5.82
N LEU A 28 12.46 6.70 6.74
CA LEU A 28 13.71 6.45 7.46
C LEU A 28 13.47 5.54 8.67
N ILE A 29 14.09 4.37 8.67
CA ILE A 29 14.13 3.46 9.83
C ILE A 29 15.57 3.37 10.30
N ASN A 30 15.85 3.82 11.54
CA ASN A 30 17.19 3.88 12.11
C ASN A 30 18.22 4.66 11.25
N GLY A 31 17.75 5.70 10.54
CA GLY A 31 18.60 6.52 9.66
C GLY A 31 18.85 5.94 8.27
N LEU A 32 18.31 4.75 7.97
CA LEU A 32 18.36 4.14 6.65
C LEU A 32 17.00 4.26 5.96
N LEU A 33 17.00 4.69 4.70
CA LEU A 33 15.80 4.72 3.88
C LEU A 33 15.34 3.28 3.59
N SER A 34 14.10 2.97 3.95
CA SER A 34 13.48 1.65 3.79
C SER A 34 12.15 1.77 3.06
N THR A 35 11.75 0.70 2.38
CA THR A 35 10.48 0.61 1.64
C THR A 35 9.95 -0.82 1.68
N ASP A 36 8.64 -1.00 1.81
CA ASP A 36 7.97 -2.30 1.92
C ASP A 36 6.68 -2.43 1.11
N PHE A 37 6.52 -1.63 0.04
CA PHE A 37 5.33 -1.69 -0.82
C PHE A 37 5.09 -3.09 -1.44
N ALA A 38 3.84 -3.51 -1.41
CA ALA A 38 3.34 -4.74 -2.01
C ALA A 38 1.99 -4.53 -2.69
N GLU A 39 1.68 -5.34 -3.69
CA GLU A 39 0.33 -5.45 -4.24
C GLU A 39 -0.57 -6.20 -3.26
N ASN A 40 -1.79 -5.71 -3.05
CA ASN A 40 -2.74 -6.31 -2.12
C ASN A 40 -4.17 -6.27 -2.68
N ASP A 41 -4.87 -7.40 -2.58
CA ASP A 41 -6.32 -7.46 -2.78
C ASP A 41 -7.03 -6.79 -1.60
N CYS A 42 -7.80 -5.74 -1.87
CA CYS A 42 -8.48 -5.00 -0.82
C CYS A 42 -9.67 -5.77 -0.24
N GLU A 43 -9.94 -5.57 1.05
CA GLU A 43 -11.05 -6.22 1.74
C GLU A 43 -12.41 -5.73 1.21
N GLU A 44 -13.47 -6.50 1.50
CA GLU A 44 -14.83 -6.14 1.09
C GLU A 44 -15.23 -4.74 1.60
N GLY A 45 -15.70 -3.89 0.68
CA GLY A 45 -16.08 -2.49 0.97
C GLY A 45 -14.92 -1.48 0.94
N MET A 46 -13.68 -1.93 0.73
CA MET A 46 -12.56 -1.04 0.41
C MET A 46 -12.54 -0.77 -1.10
N THR A 47 -13.10 0.37 -1.49
CA THR A 47 -13.31 0.76 -2.89
C THR A 47 -12.36 1.85 -3.38
N HIS A 48 -11.38 2.24 -2.56
CA HIS A 48 -10.48 3.35 -2.86
C HIS A 48 -9.04 2.97 -2.52
N CYS A 49 -8.12 3.33 -3.40
CA CYS A 49 -6.68 3.31 -3.13
C CYS A 49 -6.22 4.70 -2.72
N PHE A 50 -5.50 4.81 -1.61
CA PHE A 50 -4.92 6.06 -1.13
C PHE A 50 -3.41 6.00 -1.14
N ASP A 51 -2.78 7.14 -1.40
CA ASP A 51 -1.38 7.37 -1.07
C ASP A 51 -1.19 8.73 -0.41
N SER A 52 -0.11 8.84 0.36
CA SER A 52 0.37 10.13 0.84
C SER A 52 1.87 10.18 0.77
N PHE A 53 2.42 11.35 0.49
CA PHE A 53 3.85 11.53 0.36
C PHE A 53 4.32 12.92 0.80
N SER A 54 5.54 12.97 1.33
CA SER A 54 6.27 14.22 1.57
C SER A 54 6.67 14.89 0.25
N ASP A 55 6.89 16.20 0.25
CA ASP A 55 7.29 16.95 -0.96
C ASP A 55 8.60 16.43 -1.59
N ASP A 56 9.49 15.80 -0.81
CA ASP A 56 10.74 15.20 -1.25
C ASP A 56 10.67 13.68 -1.51
N LEU A 57 9.47 13.08 -1.37
CA LEU A 57 9.19 11.66 -1.56
C LEU A 57 10.03 10.72 -0.66
N THR A 58 10.57 11.23 0.45
CA THR A 58 11.31 10.42 1.42
C THR A 58 10.38 9.63 2.33
N GLU A 59 9.18 10.15 2.58
CA GLU A 59 8.11 9.50 3.32
C GLU A 59 6.94 9.27 2.37
N ILE A 60 6.51 8.02 2.21
CA ILE A 60 5.36 7.64 1.38
C ILE A 60 4.56 6.57 2.13
N THR A 61 3.24 6.63 2.05
CA THR A 61 2.34 5.58 2.56
C THR A 61 1.32 5.24 1.48
N ALA A 62 0.97 3.97 1.33
CA ALA A 62 -0.06 3.51 0.41
C ALA A 62 -1.00 2.52 1.11
N SER A 63 -2.31 2.60 0.85
CA SER A 63 -3.29 1.70 1.48
C SER A 63 -4.59 1.52 0.68
N CYS A 64 -5.26 0.39 0.90
CA CYS A 64 -6.68 0.20 0.60
C CYS A 64 -7.54 0.95 1.63
N GLN A 65 -8.64 1.57 1.22
CA GLN A 65 -9.47 2.37 2.13
C GLN A 65 -10.98 2.26 1.85
N THR A 66 -11.78 2.40 2.91
CA THR A 66 -13.26 2.42 2.86
C THR A 66 -13.83 3.84 2.98
N LEU A 67 -15.11 4.02 2.59
CA LEU A 67 -15.91 5.23 2.84
C LEU A 67 -16.20 5.52 4.33
N ASN A 68 -15.73 4.68 5.27
CA ASN A 68 -15.88 4.94 6.71
C ASN A 68 -14.73 5.79 7.29
N THR A 69 -13.83 6.23 6.41
CA THR A 69 -12.78 7.20 6.70
C THR A 69 -13.39 8.60 6.82
N ASP A 70 -12.82 9.46 7.66
CA ASP A 70 -13.28 10.84 7.87
C ASP A 70 -13.73 11.51 6.56
N LYS A 71 -14.94 12.10 6.52
CA LYS A 71 -15.53 12.68 5.28
C LYS A 71 -14.56 13.60 4.51
N LYS A 72 -13.67 14.26 5.25
CA LYS A 72 -12.65 15.18 4.73
C LYS A 72 -11.56 14.47 3.91
N LEU A 73 -11.25 13.21 4.22
CA LEU A 73 -10.31 12.38 3.45
C LEU A 73 -10.97 11.82 2.18
N LEU A 74 -12.27 11.58 2.19
CA LEU A 74 -13.01 11.09 1.02
C LEU A 74 -13.23 12.15 -0.06
N ASP A 75 -13.19 13.44 0.30
CA ASP A 75 -13.23 14.50 -0.70
C ASP A 75 -11.99 14.48 -1.61
N VAL A 76 -10.87 13.89 -1.17
CA VAL A 76 -9.65 13.73 -2.00
C VAL A 76 -9.94 12.88 -3.23
N CYS A 77 -10.73 11.81 -3.11
CA CYS A 77 -11.09 10.96 -4.25
C CYS A 77 -11.90 11.70 -5.33
N LYS A 78 -12.61 12.78 -4.98
CA LYS A 78 -13.33 13.61 -5.96
C LYS A 78 -12.41 14.52 -6.77
N ILE A 79 -11.25 14.86 -6.22
CA ILE A 79 -10.27 15.79 -6.81
C ILE A 79 -9.00 15.09 -7.30
N GLY A 80 -8.78 13.83 -6.94
CA GLY A 80 -7.61 13.03 -7.25
C GLY A 80 -6.47 13.24 -6.24
N CYS A 81 -5.96 14.46 -6.11
CA CYS A 81 -4.85 14.78 -5.20
C CYS A 81 -5.06 16.12 -4.50
N GLN A 82 -4.70 16.18 -3.21
CA GLN A 82 -4.75 17.37 -2.39
C GLN A 82 -3.41 17.61 -1.70
N ASN A 83 -2.80 18.77 -1.97
CA ASN A 83 -1.61 19.21 -1.26
C ASN A 83 -1.99 19.95 0.03
N HIS A 84 -1.41 19.53 1.15
CA HIS A 84 -1.51 20.16 2.45
C HIS A 84 -0.22 20.91 2.78
N THR A 85 -0.05 22.11 2.23
CA THR A 85 1.20 22.91 2.32
C THR A 85 1.66 23.20 3.76
N GLN A 86 0.74 23.25 4.72
CA GLN A 86 1.06 23.45 6.13
C GLN A 86 1.76 22.25 6.77
N LEU A 87 1.55 21.06 6.20
CA LEU A 87 2.10 19.79 6.66
C LEU A 87 3.17 19.24 5.70
N GLN A 88 3.38 19.86 4.53
CA GLN A 88 4.31 19.40 3.49
C GLN A 88 4.02 17.96 3.03
N VAL A 89 2.72 17.62 2.99
CA VAL A 89 2.23 16.31 2.57
C VAL A 89 1.21 16.51 1.47
N THR A 90 1.30 15.68 0.43
CA THR A 90 0.24 15.51 -0.57
C THR A 90 -0.45 14.18 -0.32
N VAL A 91 -1.77 14.18 -0.41
CA VAL A 91 -2.61 12.97 -0.31
C VAL A 91 -3.33 12.79 -1.63
N CYS A 92 -3.26 11.58 -2.21
CA CYS A 92 -3.97 11.23 -3.43
C CYS A 92 -4.92 10.05 -3.19
N CYS A 93 -5.93 9.95 -4.04
CA CYS A 93 -6.90 8.85 -4.07
C CYS A 93 -7.29 8.52 -5.51
N CYS A 94 -7.51 7.23 -5.76
CA CYS A 94 -7.95 6.68 -7.04
C CYS A 94 -8.71 5.35 -6.85
N ASP A 95 -9.48 4.97 -7.87
CA ASP A 95 -10.46 3.86 -7.78
C ASP A 95 -10.15 2.73 -8.78
N GLU A 96 -8.94 2.71 -9.34
CA GLU A 96 -8.48 1.71 -10.32
C GLU A 96 -7.42 0.80 -9.71
N ASP A 97 -7.26 -0.41 -10.27
CA ASP A 97 -6.27 -1.35 -9.77
C ASP A 97 -4.84 -0.78 -9.82
N LEU A 98 -4.13 -0.88 -8.69
CA LEU A 98 -2.71 -0.54 -8.52
C LEU A 98 -2.36 0.90 -8.92
N CYS A 99 -3.28 1.83 -8.68
CA CYS A 99 -3.15 3.23 -9.09
C CYS A 99 -2.39 4.13 -8.10
N ASN A 100 -2.31 3.75 -6.82
CA ASN A 100 -1.87 4.61 -5.71
C ASN A 100 -0.36 4.55 -5.41
N LEU A 101 0.47 4.69 -6.44
CA LEU A 101 1.90 4.83 -6.25
C LEU A 101 2.56 5.49 -7.47
N PRO A 102 3.48 6.44 -7.29
CA PRO A 102 4.25 6.97 -8.41
C PRO A 102 5.08 5.87 -9.08
N ASP A 103 5.26 5.96 -10.40
CA ASP A 103 5.92 4.92 -11.20
C ASP A 103 7.33 4.57 -10.72
N SER A 104 8.06 5.54 -10.14
CA SER A 104 9.41 5.34 -9.59
C SER A 104 9.45 4.45 -8.35
N GLU A 105 8.34 4.30 -7.64
CA GLU A 105 8.24 3.56 -6.38
C GLU A 105 7.57 2.19 -6.56
N LYS A 106 7.01 1.91 -7.75
CA LYS A 106 6.33 0.64 -8.04
C LYS A 106 7.28 -0.55 -7.90
N PRO A 107 6.92 -1.60 -7.14
CA PRO A 107 7.73 -2.81 -7.04
C PRO A 107 7.98 -3.42 -8.42
N THR A 108 9.25 -3.60 -8.79
CA THR A 108 9.64 -4.10 -10.12
C THR A 108 9.59 -5.64 -10.24
N GLY A 109 8.73 -6.31 -9.46
CA GLY A 109 8.59 -7.77 -9.44
C GLY A 109 9.80 -8.53 -8.88
N ARG A 110 10.80 -7.82 -8.32
CA ARG A 110 11.82 -8.42 -7.48
C ARG A 110 11.35 -8.35 -6.02
N PRO A 111 11.33 -9.46 -5.28
CA PRO A 111 11.06 -9.38 -3.84
C PRO A 111 12.07 -8.43 -3.21
N SER A 112 11.60 -7.54 -2.35
CA SER A 112 12.39 -6.57 -1.59
C SER A 112 13.29 -7.29 -0.59
N VAL A 113 14.37 -7.91 -1.06
CA VAL A 113 15.52 -8.29 -0.22
C VAL A 113 16.55 -7.17 -0.37
N SER A 114 16.44 -6.15 0.49
CA SER A 114 17.52 -5.18 0.70
C SER A 114 18.23 -5.49 2.01
N THR A 115 18.86 -6.67 2.08
CA THR A 115 20.02 -6.86 2.96
C THR A 115 21.24 -6.53 2.11
N GLN A 116 21.57 -5.24 1.98
CA GLN A 116 22.95 -4.89 1.61
C GLN A 116 23.81 -5.19 2.84
N GLU A 117 24.43 -6.38 2.86
CA GLU A 117 25.53 -6.71 3.75
C GLU A 117 26.67 -5.69 3.52
N VAL A 118 26.68 -4.61 4.30
CA VAL A 118 27.89 -3.81 4.47
C VAL A 118 28.76 -4.55 5.48
N HIS A 119 29.67 -5.35 4.94
CA HIS A 119 30.60 -6.21 5.64
C HIS A 119 31.64 -5.40 6.45
N TYR A 120 31.24 -4.79 7.57
CA TYR A 120 32.21 -4.22 8.53
C TYR A 120 32.84 -5.35 9.35
N LYS A 121 34.10 -5.67 9.06
CA LYS A 121 34.95 -6.49 9.93
C LYS A 121 35.07 -5.82 11.31
N LEU A 122 34.28 -6.25 12.28
CA LEU A 122 34.46 -5.88 13.68
C LEU A 122 35.49 -6.82 14.31
N LYS A 123 36.70 -6.32 14.60
CA LYS A 123 37.65 -7.00 15.49
C LYS A 123 37.10 -6.95 16.92
N PRO A 124 37.16 -8.05 17.70
CA PRO A 124 36.67 -8.03 19.07
C PRO A 124 37.59 -7.20 19.99
N LEU A 125 36.98 -6.24 20.70
CA LEU A 125 37.56 -5.52 21.83
C LEU A 125 37.72 -6.48 23.01
N LYS A 126 38.94 -6.63 23.53
CA LYS A 126 39.23 -7.31 24.79
C LYS A 126 38.75 -6.46 25.96
N LEU A 127 37.79 -6.97 26.73
CA LEU A 127 37.38 -6.38 28.00
C LEU A 127 38.26 -6.95 29.11
N SER A 128 39.15 -6.12 29.66
CA SER A 128 39.91 -6.41 30.88
C SER A 128 39.06 -5.97 32.07
N SER A 129 38.62 -6.91 32.89
CA SER A 129 37.96 -6.60 34.16
C SER A 129 38.98 -6.70 35.29
N SER A 130 39.30 -5.57 35.90
CA SER A 130 39.93 -5.49 37.21
C SER A 130 38.91 -4.93 38.19
N LEU A 131 38.52 -5.75 39.18
CA LEU A 131 38.42 -5.45 40.62
C LEU A 131 37.88 -6.67 41.36
#